data_AF-A0A7V4MEK5-F1
#
_entry.id   AF-A0A7V4MEK5-F1
#
_cell.length_a   1.000
_cell.length_b   1.000
_cell.length_c   1.000
_cell.angle_alpha   90.00
_cell.angle_beta   90.00
_cell.angle_gamma   90.00
#
_symmetry.space_group_name_H-M   'P 1'
#
loop_
_entity.id
_entity.type
_entity.pdbx_description
1 polymer ?
#
loop_
_entity_poly.entity_id
_entity_poly.type
_entity_poly.pdbx_seq_one_letter_code
_entity_poly.pdbx_strand_id
1 'polypeptide(L)'
;MKHKIFIIFISICLYLDSNAQYAPIPESHRYTAYIDNIIVGNEHGIYIDRIPHVLLNYYYGEYIDFSTNDSLLKTIKSKIVKKIYIEKDTVLYNNCLHIRTRKAKDGYLFVNKSIMDKIADLGFNLNELKISYVFNNGVVTTKEDVMRILRLRKKCIQIPDIVVDKQSGVITVYFIGK
;
A
#
# COMPACT_ATOMS: atom_id res chain seq x y z
N MET A 1 -3.67 -2.66 -26.06
CA MET A 1 -2.78 -3.80 -25.68
C MET A 1 -2.04 -3.43 -24.41
N LYS A 2 -2.18 -4.18 -23.31
CA LYS A 2 -1.52 -3.87 -22.03
C LYS A 2 -0.11 -4.49 -22.02
N HIS A 3 0.92 -3.70 -22.33
CA HIS A 3 2.30 -4.15 -22.22
C HIS A 3 2.69 -4.31 -20.75
N LYS A 4 2.86 -5.57 -20.30
CA LYS A 4 3.43 -5.91 -18.99
C LYS A 4 4.92 -6.13 -19.20
N ILE A 5 5.73 -5.11 -18.98
CA ILE A 5 7.19 -5.25 -19.03
C ILE A 5 7.62 -5.98 -17.74
N PHE A 6 8.18 -7.18 -17.90
CA PHE A 6 8.89 -7.91 -16.85
C PHE A 6 10.33 -7.39 -16.84
N ILE A 7 10.68 -6.51 -15.90
CA ILE A 7 12.08 -6.10 -15.72
C ILE A 7 12.68 -6.92 -14.59
N ILE A 8 13.66 -7.75 -14.94
CA ILE A 8 14.46 -8.57 -14.03
C ILE A 8 15.37 -7.64 -13.21
N PHE A 9 15.35 -7.87 -11.90
CA PHE A 9 15.60 -6.89 -10.82
C PHE A 9 17.08 -6.51 -10.59
N ILE A 10 18.05 -7.14 -11.26
CA ILE A 10 19.47 -6.89 -10.98
C ILE A 10 19.98 -5.61 -11.67
N SER A 11 19.41 -5.24 -12.82
CA SER A 11 19.88 -4.07 -13.57
C SER A 11 19.35 -2.73 -13.05
N ILE A 12 18.20 -2.70 -12.36
CA ILE A 12 17.62 -1.44 -11.84
C ILE A 12 18.38 -0.92 -10.62
N CYS A 13 18.77 -1.81 -9.69
CA CYS A 13 19.56 -1.41 -8.52
C CYS A 13 20.94 -0.88 -8.94
N LEU A 14 21.59 -1.54 -9.92
CA LEU A 14 22.86 -1.05 -10.45
C LEU A 14 22.69 0.26 -11.23
N TYR A 15 21.63 0.45 -12.01
CA TYR A 15 21.43 1.69 -12.78
C TYR A 15 21.09 2.91 -11.91
N LEU A 16 20.45 2.72 -10.75
CA LEU A 16 20.17 3.80 -9.81
C LEU A 16 21.39 4.20 -8.98
N ASP A 17 22.27 3.25 -8.62
CA ASP A 17 23.51 3.56 -7.89
C ASP A 17 24.64 4.04 -8.81
N SER A 18 24.71 3.59 -10.07
CA SER A 18 25.82 3.92 -11.00
C SER A 18 25.63 5.19 -11.84
N ASN A 19 24.43 5.80 -11.86
CA ASN A 19 24.20 7.10 -12.51
C ASN A 19 24.16 8.29 -11.54
N ALA A 20 24.66 8.12 -10.31
CA ALA A 20 24.80 9.20 -9.34
C ALA A 20 25.86 10.26 -9.71
N GLN A 21 26.47 10.17 -10.90
CA GLN A 21 27.38 11.19 -11.44
C GLN A 21 26.95 11.62 -12.85
N TYR A 22 26.62 12.91 -12.97
CA TYR A 22 26.38 13.70 -14.18
C TYR A 22 25.04 13.53 -14.92
N ALA A 23 23.99 14.18 -14.40
CA ALA A 23 23.10 15.08 -15.15
C ALA A 23 22.20 15.84 -14.16
N PRO A 24 21.95 17.16 -14.31
CA PRO A 24 20.89 17.82 -13.57
C PRO A 24 19.55 17.34 -14.14
N ILE A 25 19.04 16.26 -13.57
CA ILE A 25 17.68 15.79 -13.83
C ILE A 25 16.75 16.83 -13.19
N PRO A 26 15.77 17.40 -13.93
CA PRO A 26 14.90 18.43 -13.38
C PRO A 26 14.18 17.92 -12.12
N GLU A 27 14.14 18.78 -11.10
CA GLU A 27 13.77 18.55 -9.68
C GLU A 27 12.32 18.07 -9.41
N SER A 28 11.71 17.19 -10.20
CA SER A 28 10.29 16.82 -9.96
C SER A 28 9.87 15.38 -10.25
N HIS A 29 10.75 14.39 -10.11
CA HIS A 29 10.32 12.99 -10.12
C HIS A 29 9.78 12.57 -8.74
N ARG A 30 8.64 13.15 -8.35
CA ARG A 30 7.90 12.74 -7.15
C ARG A 30 7.42 11.30 -7.35
N TYR A 31 7.76 10.39 -6.44
CA TYR A 31 7.30 9.01 -6.53
C TYR A 31 6.47 8.66 -5.31
N THR A 32 5.31 8.04 -5.52
CA THR A 32 4.47 7.54 -4.42
C THR A 32 4.64 6.03 -4.32
N ALA A 33 4.92 5.54 -3.12
CA ALA A 33 5.10 4.12 -2.86
C ALA A 33 3.81 3.51 -2.30
N TYR A 34 3.41 2.39 -2.88
CA TYR A 34 2.25 1.60 -2.49
C TYR A 34 2.66 0.19 -2.11
N ILE A 35 2.09 -0.33 -1.02
CA ILE A 35 2.14 -1.75 -0.68
C ILE A 35 0.72 -2.30 -0.67
N ASP A 36 0.45 -3.28 -1.54
CA ASP A 36 -0.87 -3.90 -1.71
C ASP A 36 -2.01 -2.86 -1.81
N ASN A 37 -1.75 -1.78 -2.56
CA ASN A 37 -2.64 -0.64 -2.79
C ASN A 37 -2.85 0.31 -1.60
N ILE A 38 -2.08 0.19 -0.52
CA ILE A 38 -2.02 1.22 0.54
C ILE A 38 -0.85 2.14 0.26
N ILE A 39 -1.05 3.46 0.35
CA ILE A 39 0.05 4.42 0.28
C ILE A 39 0.89 4.29 1.55
N VAL A 40 2.18 4.02 1.39
CA VAL A 40 3.11 3.79 2.51
C VAL A 40 4.30 4.73 2.53
N GLY A 41 4.42 5.62 1.55
CA GLY A 41 5.55 6.53 1.48
C GLY A 41 5.60 7.29 0.16
N ASN A 42 6.57 8.18 0.08
CA ASN A 42 6.96 8.87 -1.13
C ASN A 42 8.47 9.18 -1.10
N GLU A 43 8.94 10.07 -1.98
CA GLU A 43 10.33 10.53 -2.01
C GLU A 43 10.82 11.17 -0.70
N HIS A 44 9.91 11.62 0.17
CA HIS A 44 10.23 12.33 1.40
C HIS A 44 10.19 11.43 2.65
N GLY A 45 9.71 10.19 2.55
CA GLY A 45 9.74 9.26 3.68
C GLY A 45 8.68 8.16 3.65
N ILE A 46 8.66 7.39 4.74
CA ILE A 46 7.75 6.27 4.96
C ILE A 46 6.61 6.71 5.90
N TYR A 47 5.37 6.42 5.51
CA TYR A 47 4.14 6.79 6.21
C TYR A 47 3.48 5.54 6.82
N ILE A 48 3.98 5.14 7.99
CA ILE A 48 3.54 3.92 8.69
C ILE A 48 2.11 4.08 9.22
N ASP A 49 1.77 5.30 9.62
CA ASP A 49 0.46 5.73 10.13
C ASP A 49 -0.70 5.48 9.17
N ARG A 50 -0.41 5.39 7.86
CA ARG A 50 -1.39 5.09 6.80
C ARG A 50 -1.77 3.62 6.72
N ILE A 51 -1.01 2.74 7.37
CA ILE A 51 -1.29 1.31 7.41
C ILE A 51 -2.20 1.02 8.60
N PRO A 52 -3.34 0.32 8.41
CA PRO A 52 -4.15 -0.14 9.54
C PRO A 52 -3.28 -0.88 10.57
N HIS A 53 -3.31 -0.44 11.83
CA HIS A 53 -2.41 -0.94 12.88
C HIS A 53 -2.44 -2.47 13.05
N VAL A 54 -3.60 -3.09 12.85
CA VAL A 54 -3.75 -4.56 12.89
C VAL A 54 -2.99 -5.26 11.76
N LEU A 55 -2.94 -4.66 10.57
CA LEU A 55 -2.12 -5.15 9.46
C LEU A 55 -0.65 -4.88 9.71
N LEU A 56 -0.31 -3.74 10.30
CA LEU A 56 1.07 -3.46 10.71
C LEU A 56 1.58 -4.55 11.65
N ASN A 57 0.83 -4.91 12.69
CA ASN A 57 1.29 -5.86 13.70
C ASN A 57 1.28 -7.32 13.22
N TYR A 58 0.23 -7.74 12.51
CA TYR A 58 0.02 -9.15 12.20
C TYR A 58 0.35 -9.52 10.77
N TYR A 59 0.68 -8.54 9.92
CA TYR A 59 1.04 -8.77 8.54
C TYR A 59 2.33 -8.08 8.13
N TYR A 60 2.37 -6.75 8.02
CA TYR A 60 3.50 -6.03 7.45
C TYR A 60 4.75 -6.02 8.36
N GLY A 61 4.58 -5.92 9.68
CA GLY A 61 5.68 -5.85 10.65
C GLY A 61 6.53 -7.11 10.73
N GLU A 62 6.04 -8.26 10.26
CA GLU A 62 6.87 -9.46 10.10
C GLU A 62 7.91 -9.29 8.96
N TYR A 63 7.69 -8.38 8.02
CA TYR A 63 8.42 -8.31 6.75
C TYR A 63 8.96 -6.95 6.35
N ILE A 64 8.51 -5.88 7.00
CA ILE A 64 8.94 -4.53 6.73
C ILE A 64 9.51 -3.99 8.02
N ASP A 65 10.79 -3.66 7.99
CA ASP A 65 11.43 -2.99 9.09
C ASP A 65 11.17 -1.48 8.98
N PHE A 66 10.13 -1.03 9.66
CA PHE A 66 9.76 0.38 9.69
C PHE A 66 10.63 1.22 10.66
N SER A 67 11.62 0.61 11.33
CA SER A 67 12.46 1.31 12.32
C SER A 67 13.59 2.13 11.69
N THR A 68 13.88 1.92 10.41
CA THR A 68 14.98 2.62 9.73
C THR A 68 14.43 3.73 8.83
N ASN A 69 15.05 4.91 8.90
CA ASN A 69 14.84 6.02 7.95
C ASN A 69 15.44 5.72 6.55
N ASP A 70 15.74 4.45 6.26
CA ASP A 70 16.30 4.00 5.00
C ASP A 70 15.23 3.96 3.90
N SER A 71 15.68 3.88 2.65
CA SER A 71 14.79 3.67 1.50
C SER A 71 13.87 2.46 1.73
N LEU A 72 12.57 2.63 1.46
CA LEU A 72 11.52 1.61 1.59
C LEU A 72 11.83 0.27 0.89
N LEU A 73 12.70 0.29 -0.12
CA LEU A 73 13.15 -0.93 -0.81
C LEU A 73 14.17 -1.74 0.01
N LYS A 74 14.99 -1.09 0.83
CA LYS A 74 15.94 -1.76 1.72
C LYS A 74 15.24 -2.40 2.93
N THR A 75 14.11 -1.85 3.35
CA THR A 75 13.38 -2.27 4.54
C THR A 75 12.47 -3.49 4.33
N ILE A 76 12.15 -3.81 3.07
CA ILE A 76 11.24 -4.91 2.74
C ILE A 76 12.02 -6.22 2.53
N LYS A 77 11.68 -7.24 3.33
CA LYS A 77 12.23 -8.59 3.18
C LYS A 77 11.79 -9.21 1.84
N SER A 78 12.73 -9.54 0.96
CA SER A 78 12.46 -10.06 -0.39
C SER A 78 11.53 -11.29 -0.44
N LYS A 79 11.54 -12.14 0.60
CA LYS A 79 10.73 -13.36 0.68
C LYS A 79 9.22 -13.14 0.59
N ILE A 80 8.70 -11.98 1.04
CA ILE A 80 7.26 -11.70 0.96
C ILE A 80 6.85 -11.06 -0.37
N VAL A 81 7.80 -10.50 -1.11
CA VAL A 81 7.50 -9.79 -2.36
C VAL A 81 7.11 -10.80 -3.43
N LYS A 82 5.94 -10.57 -4.04
CA LYS A 82 5.45 -11.29 -5.22
C LYS A 82 5.83 -10.55 -6.49
N LYS A 83 5.67 -9.23 -6.50
CA LYS A 83 5.91 -8.38 -7.66
C LYS A 83 6.22 -6.96 -7.22
N ILE A 84 7.14 -6.31 -7.92
CA ILE A 84 7.36 -4.86 -7.87
C ILE A 84 7.15 -4.32 -9.29
N TYR A 85 6.49 -3.18 -9.42
CA TYR A 85 6.30 -2.52 -10.71
C TYR A 85 6.11 -1.02 -10.52
N ILE A 86 6.41 -0.26 -11.57
CA ILE A 86 6.16 1.18 -11.61
C ILE A 86 4.97 1.43 -12.53
N GLU A 87 4.01 2.22 -12.06
CA GLU A 87 2.89 2.73 -12.85
C GLU A 87 3.09 4.23 -13.03
N LYS A 88 2.95 4.74 -14.25
CA LYS A 88 2.94 6.20 -14.47
C LYS A 88 1.54 6.69 -14.14
N ASP A 89 1.45 7.55 -13.12
CA ASP A 89 0.24 8.32 -12.90
C ASP A 89 0.16 9.40 -13.98
N THR A 90 -0.74 9.17 -14.95
CA THR A 90 -0.94 10.11 -16.06
C THR A 90 -1.60 11.41 -15.64
N VAL A 91 -2.19 11.47 -14.43
CA VAL A 91 -2.88 12.66 -13.91
C VAL A 91 -1.89 13.56 -13.17
N LEU A 92 -1.00 12.96 -12.37
CA LEU A 92 -0.02 13.71 -11.57
C LEU A 92 1.38 13.77 -12.19
N TYR A 93 1.59 13.12 -13.35
CA TYR A 93 2.92 12.92 -13.96
C TYR A 93 3.96 12.30 -13.00
N ASN A 94 3.48 11.60 -11.97
CA ASN A 94 4.30 10.99 -10.94
C ASN A 94 4.52 9.50 -11.23
N ASN A 95 5.67 8.97 -10.82
CA ASN A 95 5.92 7.53 -10.90
C ASN A 95 5.41 6.86 -9.62
N CYS A 96 4.43 5.97 -9.73
CA CYS A 96 3.94 5.20 -8.59
C CYS A 96 4.69 3.87 -8.49
N LEU A 97 5.45 3.67 -7.42
CA LEU A 97 6.09 2.41 -7.11
C LEU A 97 5.09 1.51 -6.41
N HIS A 98 4.74 0.38 -7.02
CA HIS A 98 3.84 -0.61 -6.43
C HIS A 98 4.59 -1.86 -6.02
N ILE A 99 4.40 -2.26 -4.78
CA ILE A 99 4.90 -3.49 -4.20
C ILE A 99 3.71 -4.37 -3.87
N ARG A 100 3.74 -5.59 -4.40
CA ARG A 100 2.73 -6.61 -4.15
C ARG A 100 3.35 -7.74 -3.35
N THR A 101 2.75 -8.04 -2.22
CA THR A 101 3.10 -9.18 -1.38
C THR A 101 2.50 -10.51 -1.91
N ARG A 102 3.07 -11.63 -1.47
CA ARG A 102 2.64 -12.99 -1.86
C ARG A 102 1.32 -13.43 -1.23
N LYS A 103 1.05 -13.00 0.01
CA LYS A 103 -0.15 -13.42 0.77
C LYS A 103 -1.40 -12.62 0.42
N ALA A 104 -1.26 -11.37 -0.05
CA ALA A 104 -2.37 -10.53 -0.48
C ALA A 104 -3.08 -11.10 -1.72
N LYS A 105 -4.31 -11.56 -1.54
CA LYS A 105 -5.21 -11.91 -2.66
C LYS A 105 -5.96 -10.69 -3.19
N ASP A 106 -6.57 -10.86 -4.36
CA ASP A 106 -7.23 -9.78 -5.09
C ASP A 106 -8.41 -9.17 -4.36
N GLY A 107 -9.03 -9.90 -3.42
CA GLY A 107 -10.07 -9.34 -2.58
C GLY A 107 -9.53 -8.30 -1.60
N TYR A 108 -8.47 -8.64 -0.87
CA TYR A 108 -7.80 -7.71 0.03
C TYR A 108 -7.30 -6.44 -0.66
N LEU A 109 -6.67 -6.58 -1.84
CA LEU A 109 -6.30 -5.43 -2.65
C LEU A 109 -7.46 -4.50 -3.01
N PHE A 110 -8.60 -5.11 -3.32
CA PHE A 110 -9.77 -4.38 -3.78
C PHE A 110 -10.31 -3.53 -2.65
N VAL A 111 -10.33 -4.08 -1.43
CA VAL A 111 -10.65 -3.33 -0.20
C VAL A 111 -9.67 -2.17 -0.02
N ASN A 112 -8.36 -2.44 0.01
CA ASN A 112 -7.34 -1.40 0.18
C ASN A 112 -7.44 -0.28 -0.87
N LYS A 113 -7.64 -0.66 -2.14
CA LYS A 113 -7.83 0.31 -3.21
C LYS A 113 -9.08 1.16 -2.99
N SER A 114 -10.21 0.54 -2.65
CA SER A 114 -11.48 1.25 -2.44
C SER A 114 -11.37 2.27 -1.30
N ILE A 115 -10.57 1.97 -0.28
CA ILE A 115 -10.29 2.88 0.83
C ILE A 115 -9.48 4.08 0.34
N MET A 116 -8.37 3.84 -0.38
CA MET A 116 -7.53 4.93 -0.90
C MET A 116 -8.29 5.81 -1.88
N ASP A 117 -9.09 5.22 -2.78
CA ASP A 117 -9.94 5.95 -3.72
C ASP A 117 -10.92 6.86 -2.96
N LYS A 118 -11.60 6.34 -1.92
CA LYS A 118 -12.54 7.12 -1.09
C LYS A 118 -11.86 8.25 -0.32
N ILE A 119 -10.65 8.03 0.17
CA ILE A 119 -9.86 9.04 0.89
C ILE A 119 -9.44 10.16 -0.06
N ALA A 120 -9.02 9.81 -1.27
CA ALA A 120 -8.70 10.78 -2.32
C ALA A 120 -9.93 11.61 -2.70
N ASP A 121 -11.08 10.97 -2.91
CA ASP A 121 -12.34 11.64 -3.27
C ASP A 121 -12.80 12.65 -2.21
N LEU A 122 -12.59 12.33 -0.93
CA LEU A 122 -13.00 13.17 0.19
C LEU A 122 -11.97 14.26 0.55
N GLY A 123 -10.81 14.27 -0.11
CA GLY A 123 -9.73 15.23 0.12
C GLY A 123 -9.16 15.17 1.54
N PHE A 124 -9.24 14.01 2.19
CA PHE A 124 -8.79 13.90 3.59
C PHE A 124 -7.28 13.81 3.71
N ASN A 125 -6.76 14.46 4.76
CA ASN A 125 -5.37 14.30 5.17
C ASN A 125 -5.20 12.97 5.91
N LEU A 126 -4.55 12.01 5.25
CA LEU A 126 -4.25 10.69 5.83
C LEU A 126 -3.41 10.76 7.10
N ASN A 127 -2.67 11.84 7.34
CA ASN A 127 -1.85 12.00 8.53
C ASN A 127 -2.71 12.16 9.81
N GLU A 128 -4.01 12.43 9.66
CA GLU A 128 -4.94 12.66 10.77
C GLU A 128 -5.92 11.51 10.99
N LEU A 129 -5.96 10.53 10.07
CA LEU A 129 -6.99 9.50 10.05
C LEU A 129 -6.42 8.08 10.18
N LYS A 130 -6.97 7.31 11.12
CA LYS A 130 -6.66 5.89 11.31
C LYS A 130 -7.68 5.03 10.59
N ILE A 131 -7.22 3.99 9.91
CA ILE A 131 -8.09 3.05 9.21
C ILE A 131 -8.40 1.85 10.11
N SER A 132 -9.69 1.54 10.26
CA SER A 132 -10.21 0.39 11.01
C SER A 132 -11.05 -0.50 10.09
N TYR A 133 -10.92 -1.82 10.24
CA TYR A 133 -11.64 -2.80 9.42
C TYR A 133 -12.74 -3.48 10.24
N VAL A 134 -13.92 -3.61 9.65
CA VAL A 134 -15.03 -4.40 10.16
C VAL A 134 -15.39 -5.46 9.11
N PHE A 135 -15.14 -6.72 9.44
CA PHE A 135 -15.37 -7.87 8.57
C PHE A 135 -16.52 -8.74 9.09
N ASN A 136 -17.54 -8.99 8.28
CA ASN A 136 -18.73 -9.77 8.67
C ASN A 136 -19.31 -9.30 10.03
N ASN A 137 -19.45 -7.97 10.20
CA ASN A 137 -19.92 -7.30 11.42
C ASN A 137 -19.02 -7.44 12.66
N GLY A 138 -17.84 -8.04 12.54
CA GLY A 138 -16.83 -8.09 13.60
C GLY A 138 -15.68 -7.12 13.33
N VAL A 139 -15.26 -6.38 14.35
CA VAL A 139 -14.04 -5.56 14.27
C VAL A 139 -12.83 -6.48 14.11
N VAL A 140 -11.95 -6.12 13.18
CA VAL A 140 -10.73 -6.88 12.89
C VAL A 140 -9.68 -6.49 13.92
N THR A 141 -9.34 -7.39 14.84
CA THR A 141 -8.36 -7.10 15.89
C THR A 141 -7.29 -8.17 16.05
N THR A 142 -7.49 -9.38 15.50
CA THR A 142 -6.58 -10.52 15.71
C THR A 142 -5.77 -10.89 14.46
N LYS A 143 -4.73 -11.70 14.66
CA LYS A 143 -3.94 -12.28 13.56
C LYS A 143 -4.80 -13.16 12.66
N GLU A 144 -5.71 -13.92 13.24
CA GLU A 144 -6.64 -14.81 12.55
C GLU A 144 -7.57 -14.01 11.63
N ASP A 145 -8.08 -12.87 12.11
CA ASP A 145 -8.93 -11.98 11.30
C ASP A 145 -8.15 -11.42 10.12
N VAL A 146 -6.94 -10.91 10.36
CA VAL A 146 -6.06 -10.39 9.29
C VAL A 146 -5.78 -11.47 8.25
N MET A 147 -5.44 -12.69 8.68
CA MET A 147 -5.19 -13.80 7.76
C MET A 147 -6.44 -14.19 6.95
N ARG A 148 -7.63 -14.10 7.55
CA ARG A 148 -8.90 -14.33 6.85
C ARG A 148 -9.11 -13.31 5.75
N ILE A 149 -8.88 -12.03 6.05
CA ILE A 149 -9.05 -10.91 5.12
C ILE A 149 -8.07 -10.99 3.95
N LEU A 150 -6.80 -11.26 4.22
CA LEU A 150 -5.75 -11.41 3.20
C LEU A 150 -6.08 -12.51 2.18
N ARG A 151 -6.85 -13.53 2.59
CA ARG A 151 -7.22 -14.69 1.77
C ARG A 151 -8.53 -14.50 1.00
N LEU A 152 -9.22 -13.38 1.15
CA LEU A 152 -10.48 -13.10 0.46
C LEU A 152 -10.28 -12.99 -1.05
N ARG A 153 -11.26 -13.48 -1.80
CA ARG A 153 -11.33 -13.35 -3.26
C ARG A 153 -12.25 -12.19 -3.61
N LYS A 154 -11.88 -11.38 -4.61
CA LYS A 154 -12.66 -10.19 -5.02
C LYS A 154 -14.15 -10.49 -5.24
N LYS A 155 -14.48 -11.60 -5.91
CA LYS A 155 -15.86 -12.02 -6.18
C LYS A 155 -16.70 -12.36 -4.93
N CYS A 156 -16.04 -12.56 -3.80
CA CYS A 156 -16.66 -12.92 -2.53
C CYS A 156 -16.78 -11.72 -1.58
N ILE A 157 -16.40 -10.51 -1.99
CA ILE A 157 -16.42 -9.33 -1.14
C ILE A 157 -17.53 -8.38 -1.57
N GLN A 158 -18.27 -7.89 -0.59
CA GLN A 158 -19.11 -6.70 -0.71
C GLN A 158 -18.57 -5.65 0.24
N ILE A 159 -18.40 -4.41 -0.21
CA ILE A 159 -18.03 -3.26 0.63
C ILE A 159 -19.30 -2.44 0.79
N PRO A 160 -20.14 -2.72 1.80
CA PRO A 160 -21.39 -1.99 2.01
C PRO A 160 -21.15 -0.52 2.32
N ASP A 161 -20.11 -0.18 3.09
CA ASP A 161 -19.89 1.19 3.51
C ASP A 161 -18.44 1.49 3.91
N ILE A 162 -18.06 2.76 3.78
CA ILE A 162 -16.83 3.35 4.33
C ILE A 162 -17.24 4.63 5.05
N VAL A 163 -17.24 4.56 6.39
CA VAL A 163 -17.68 5.64 7.26
C VAL A 163 -16.47 6.39 7.79
N VAL A 164 -16.52 7.71 7.77
CA VAL A 164 -15.47 8.56 8.36
C VAL A 164 -16.02 9.31 9.55
N ASP A 165 -15.43 9.03 10.71
CA ASP A 165 -15.66 9.80 11.93
C ASP A 165 -14.51 10.81 12.09
N LYS A 166 -14.81 12.07 11.78
CA LYS A 166 -13.85 13.17 11.90
C LYS A 166 -13.52 13.52 13.36
N GLN A 167 -14.41 13.23 14.31
CA GLN A 167 -14.18 13.56 15.72
C GLN A 167 -13.15 12.60 16.34
N SER A 168 -13.27 11.31 16.04
CA SER A 168 -12.31 10.30 16.50
C SER A 168 -11.09 10.13 15.58
N GLY A 169 -11.14 10.73 14.38
CA GLY A 169 -10.09 10.59 13.37
C GLY A 169 -9.99 9.17 12.84
N VAL A 170 -11.13 8.51 12.60
CA VAL A 170 -11.18 7.11 12.17
C VAL A 170 -11.97 6.93 10.89
N ILE A 171 -11.39 6.20 9.94
CA ILE A 171 -12.07 5.65 8.77
C ILE A 171 -12.40 4.20 9.05
N THR A 172 -13.69 3.88 9.15
CA THR A 172 -14.17 2.51 9.37
C THR A 172 -14.65 1.92 8.06
N VAL A 173 -14.04 0.80 7.69
CA VAL A 173 -14.30 0.11 6.42
C VAL A 173 -15.09 -1.14 6.71
N TYR A 174 -16.33 -1.16 6.27
CA TYR A 174 -17.20 -2.32 6.41
C TYR A 174 -17.09 -3.17 5.15
N PHE A 175 -16.83 -4.47 5.32
CA PHE A 175 -16.88 -5.42 4.22
C PHE A 175 -17.34 -6.80 4.66
N ILE A 176 -18.08 -7.45 3.77
CA ILE A 176 -18.70 -8.75 3.97
C ILE A 176 -18.06 -9.74 3.02
N GLY A 177 -17.63 -10.88 3.56
CA GLY A 177 -17.06 -12.00 2.81
C GLY A 177 -18.05 -13.17 2.75
N LYS A 178 -18.30 -13.68 1.54
CA LYS A 178 -18.99 -14.95 1.29
C LYS A 178 -18.03 -16.12 1.16
#